data_AF-A0A0Q8BFZ5-F1
#
_entry.id   AF-A0A0Q8BFZ5-F1
#
_cell.length_a   1.000
_cell.length_b   1.000
_cell.length_c   1.000
_cell.angle_alpha   90.00
_cell.angle_beta   90.00
_cell.angle_gamma   90.00
#
_symmetry.space_group_name_H-M   'P 1'
#
loop_
_entity.id
_entity.type
_entity.pdbx_description
1 polymer ?
#
loop_
_entity_poly.entity_id
_entity_poly.type
_entity_poly.pdbx_seq_one_letter_code
_entity_poly.pdbx_strand_id
1 'polypeptide(L)' 'MGMILSGIVVTGAIAFGTGYFFLNVQPEQQAWQAYSTESTRVSDPGHNLVGQNWTGDLGNVLSGDSEKTPS' A
#
# COMPACT_ATOMS: atom_id res chain seq x y z
N MET A 1 -26.54 26.19 37.47
CA MET A 1 -26.19 26.74 36.14
C MET A 1 -24.68 26.72 35.86
N GLY A 2 -23.84 27.27 36.74
CA GLY A 2 -22.39 27.37 36.51
C GLY A 2 -21.66 26.04 36.25
N MET A 3 -21.97 24.97 37.00
CA MET A 3 -21.36 23.65 36.80
C MET A 3 -21.71 23.00 35.45
N ILE A 4 -22.90 23.29 34.91
CA ILE A 4 -23.32 22.78 33.60
C ILE A 4 -22.54 23.52 32.50
N LEU A 5 -22.44 24.84 32.61
CA LEU A 5 -21.67 25.66 31.68
C LEU A 5 -20.19 25.27 31.67
N SER A 6 -19.58 25.03 32.83
CA SER A 6 -18.19 24.57 32.90
C SER A 6 -18.00 23.21 32.24
N GLY A 7 -18.94 22.28 32.42
CA GLY A 7 -18.91 20.98 31.76
C GLY A 7 -18.96 21.09 30.23
N ILE A 8 -19.83 21.96 29.70
CA ILE A 8 -19.94 22.21 28.26
C ILE A 8 -18.63 22.79 27.72
N VAL A 9 -18.04 23.77 28.41
CA VAL A 9 -16.77 24.40 27.99
C VAL A 9 -15.63 23.39 27.97
N VAL A 10 -15.50 22.57 29.01
CA VAL A 10 -14.46 21.53 29.09
C VAL A 10 -14.63 20.51 27.96
N THR A 11 -15.86 20.06 27.72
CA THR A 11 -16.16 19.10 26.65
C THR A 11 -15.82 19.68 25.28
N GLY A 12 -16.19 20.94 25.03
CA GLY A 12 -15.85 21.65 23.80
C GLY A 12 -14.34 21.79 23.60
N ALA A 13 -13.59 22.13 24.65
CA ALA A 13 -12.13 22.23 24.60
C ALA A 13 -11.47 20.89 24.27
N ILE A 14 -11.93 19.79 24.89
CA ILE A 14 -11.42 18.43 24.60
C ILE A 14 -11.73 18.04 23.15
N ALA A 15 -12.97 18.22 22.70
CA ALA A 15 -13.37 17.89 21.34
C ALA A 15 -12.55 18.68 20.30
N PHE A 16 -12.40 19.99 20.51
CA PHE A 16 -11.61 20.84 19.63
C PHE A 16 -10.14 20.46 19.63
N GLY A 17 -9.52 20.29 20.81
CA GLY A 17 -8.11 19.92 20.92
C GLY A 17 -7.80 18.58 20.25
N THR A 18 -8.69 17.60 20.45
CA THR A 18 -8.57 16.27 19.84
C THR A 18 -8.68 16.36 18.31
N GLY A 19 -9.69 17.07 17.80
CA GLY A 19 -9.86 17.28 16.37
C GLY A 19 -8.68 18.01 15.74
N TYR A 20 -8.18 19.07 16.38
CA TYR A 20 -7.01 19.80 15.90
C TYR A 20 -5.77 18.92 15.82
N PHE A 21 -5.51 18.12 16.85
CA PHE A 21 -4.34 17.24 16.91
C PHE A 21 -4.34 16.20 15.78
N PHE A 22 -5.43 15.46 15.61
CA PHE A 22 -5.52 14.42 14.57
C PHE A 22 -5.53 14.97 13.15
N LEU A 23 -6.14 16.14 12.93
CA LEU A 23 -6.27 16.70 11.58
C LEU A 23 -5.03 17.49 11.13
N ASN A 24 -4.30 18.13 12.05
CA ASN A 24 -3.25 19.09 11.70
C ASN A 24 -1.86 18.73 12.21
N VAL A 25 -1.76 18.00 13.34
CA VAL A 25 -0.47 17.73 13.98
C VAL A 25 0.05 16.33 13.63
N GLN A 26 -0.84 15.34 13.63
CA GLN A 26 -0.53 13.97 13.22
C GLN A 26 -1.47 13.52 12.11
N PRO A 27 -1.27 13.98 10.86
CA PRO A 27 -1.93 13.35 9.74
C PRO A 27 -1.49 11.87 9.72
N GLU A 28 -2.43 10.97 9.97
CA GLU A 28 -2.16 9.54 9.96
C GLU A 28 -1.62 9.16 8.58
N GLN A 29 -0.42 8.56 8.52
CA GLN A 29 0.02 7.93 7.29
C GLN A 29 -0.97 6.83 6.97
N GLN A 30 -1.58 6.89 5.79
CA GLN A 30 -2.58 5.91 5.40
C GLN A 30 -1.91 4.52 5.45
N ALA A 31 -2.56 3.53 6.07
CA ALA A 31 -1.93 2.23 6.33
C ALA A 31 -1.27 1.61 5.08
N TRP A 32 -1.84 1.83 3.89
CA TRP A 32 -1.23 1.38 2.64
C TRP A 32 0.12 2.05 2.32
N GLN A 33 0.39 3.28 2.76
CA GLN A 33 1.68 3.97 2.61
C GLN A 33 2.72 3.40 3.56
N ALA A 34 2.32 3.13 4.81
CA ALA A 34 3.22 2.60 5.83
C ALA A 34 3.69 1.16 5.51
N TYR A 35 2.84 0.38 4.84
CA TYR A 35 3.12 -1.00 4.47
C TYR A 35 3.34 -1.22 2.97
N SER A 36 3.35 -0.16 2.15
CA SER A 36 3.74 -0.31 0.75
C SER A 36 5.21 -0.67 0.69
N THR A 37 5.51 -1.90 0.31
CA THR A 37 6.87 -2.28 -0.08
C THR A 37 7.10 -1.78 -1.50
N GLU A 38 8.36 -1.42 -1.83
CA GLU A 38 8.74 -1.23 -3.23
C GLU A 38 8.62 -2.57 -3.93
N SER A 39 7.44 -2.85 -4.52
CA SER A 39 7.25 -4.01 -5.35
C SER A 39 7.88 -3.72 -6.70
N THR A 40 8.96 -4.41 -7.00
CA THR A 40 9.36 -4.60 -8.38
C THR A 40 8.23 -5.35 -9.10
N ARG A 41 7.85 -4.92 -10.31
CA ARG A 41 6.90 -5.71 -11.11
C ARG A 41 7.56 -7.06 -11.40
N VAL A 42 6.78 -8.13 -11.46
CA VAL A 42 7.29 -9.45 -11.87
C VAL A 42 8.00 -9.37 -13.23
N SER A 43 7.68 -8.36 -14.05
CA SER A 43 8.29 -8.05 -15.34
C SER A 43 9.51 -7.12 -15.32
N ASP A 44 9.93 -6.59 -14.17
CA ASP A 44 11.07 -5.68 -14.08
C ASP A 44 12.39 -6.49 -14.07
N PRO A 45 13.21 -6.40 -15.13
CA PRO A 45 14.41 -7.20 -15.26
C PRO A 45 15.41 -6.95 -14.12
N GLY A 46 16.03 -8.02 -13.62
CA GLY A 46 17.11 -7.94 -12.64
C GLY A 46 16.74 -7.66 -11.19
N HIS A 47 15.46 -7.39 -10.88
CA HIS A 47 14.97 -7.18 -9.50
C HIS A 47 14.11 -8.34 -8.98
N ASN A 48 13.80 -9.34 -9.82
CA ASN A 48 12.99 -10.51 -9.44
C ASN A 48 13.83 -11.68 -8.90
N LEU A 49 13.16 -12.59 -8.18
CA LEU A 49 13.75 -13.82 -7.61
C LEU A 49 14.32 -14.79 -8.66
N VAL A 50 14.08 -14.51 -9.95
CA VAL A 50 14.56 -15.29 -11.10
C VAL A 50 15.99 -14.93 -11.53
N GLY A 51 16.62 -13.95 -10.87
CA GLY A 51 18.04 -13.60 -11.04
C GLY A 51 18.31 -12.50 -12.07
N GLN A 52 19.54 -11.98 -12.04
CA GLN A 52 19.96 -10.77 -12.79
C GLN A 52 19.86 -10.89 -14.33
N ASN A 53 19.73 -12.10 -14.87
CA ASN A 53 19.71 -12.34 -16.31
C ASN A 53 18.30 -12.59 -16.87
N TRP A 54 17.25 -12.38 -16.08
CA TRP A 54 15.89 -12.54 -16.56
C TRP A 54 15.39 -11.27 -17.24
N THR A 55 14.98 -11.39 -18.51
CA THR A 55 14.60 -10.28 -19.38
C THR A 55 13.09 -10.12 -19.55
N GLY A 56 12.28 -11.04 -19.00
CA GLY A 56 10.82 -11.06 -19.22
C GLY A 56 10.38 -11.63 -20.56
N ASP A 57 11.30 -12.03 -21.43
CA ASP A 57 11.00 -12.65 -22.71
C ASP A 57 10.82 -14.17 -22.55
N LEU A 58 9.67 -14.71 -22.96
CA LEU A 58 9.38 -16.15 -22.99
C LEU A 58 10.01 -16.84 -24.21
N GLY A 59 11.13 -16.30 -24.72
CA GLY A 59 11.79 -16.61 -25.98
C GLY A 59 11.38 -17.95 -26.59
N ASN A 60 10.55 -17.90 -27.64
CA ASN A 60 10.18 -19.01 -28.51
C ASN A 60 9.64 -20.31 -27.87
N VAL A 61 9.35 -20.35 -26.56
CA VAL A 61 8.83 -21.56 -25.88
C VAL A 61 7.41 -21.92 -26.35
N LEU A 62 6.73 -21.00 -27.04
CA LEU A 62 5.41 -21.22 -27.65
C LEU A 62 5.48 -21.81 -29.08
N SER A 63 6.66 -22.07 -29.64
CA SER A 63 6.81 -22.53 -31.04
C SER A 63 7.18 -24.00 -31.20
N GLY A 64 7.16 -24.81 -30.14
CA GLY A 64 7.69 -26.17 -30.19
C GLY A 64 6.96 -27.17 -29.31
N ASP A 65 5.64 -27.32 -29.49
CA ASP A 65 4.92 -28.55 -29.13
C ASP A 65 3.64 -28.65 -29.98
N SER A 66 3.81 -28.73 -31.30
CA SER A 66 2.79 -29.31 -32.16
C SER A 66 2.88 -30.83 -32.05
N GLU A 67 2.01 -31.36 -31.20
CA GLU A 67 1.42 -32.69 -31.20
C GLU A 67 1.80 -33.57 -32.42
N LYS A 68 2.70 -34.54 -32.20
CA LYS A 68 2.80 -35.71 -33.08
C LYS A 68 1.71 -36.69 -32.69
N THR A 69 0.59 -36.69 -33.41
CA THR A 69 -0.37 -37.79 -33.40
C THR A 69 0.29 -39.04 -34.02
N PRO A 70 0.33 -40.20 -33.34
CA PRO A 70 0.87 -41.42 -33.94
C PRO A 70 -0.13 -41.99 -34.95
N SER A 71 0.35 -42.34 -36.14
CA SER A 71 -0.38 -43.12 -37.16
C SER A 71 -0.36 -44.60 -36.86
#